data_AF-A0A941U3U5-F1
#
_entry.id   AF-A0A941U3U5-F1
#
_cell.length_a   1.000
_cell.length_b   1.000
_cell.length_c   1.000
_cell.angle_alpha   90.00
_cell.angle_beta   90.00
_cell.angle_gamma   90.00
#
_symmetry.space_group_name_H-M   'P 1'
#
loop_
_entity.id
_entity.type
_entity.pdbx_description
1 polymer ?
#
loop_
_entity_poly.entity_id
_entity_poly.type
_entity_poly.pdbx_seq_one_letter_code
_entity_poly.pdbx_strand_id
1 'polypeptide(L)'
;MNAQDLQRIRASEGWQRLRVERLRGTSAGDVVVKGAQRAGGRGRWLLLWAVAALAGLKPLRSAPPRSAARTQAHEIERLRSLAQAGIAVPAVLHVEPGFFVMRHCEGQRLDQLLAAADERALQWWQRGLEMLLAVHLAGQYLGQAFARNFIGQGDRLVALDFEDDPLAAMSLPQAQARDWMAYLHSSARALRALPPALRDTLPGRLRAVLAQESAAVRAELARAARRLAFVQRLDAGDGRGWRRHIAIAQAAVQLAGTATDTRGREAASPNYRPEA
;
A
#
# COMPACT_ATOMS: atom_id res chain seq x y z
N MET A 1 -16.44 -11.02 -22.08
CA MET A 1 -15.86 -10.32 -23.26
C MET A 1 -16.10 -11.17 -24.48
N ASN A 2 -16.50 -10.55 -25.59
CA ASN A 2 -16.71 -11.25 -26.86
C ASN A 2 -15.41 -11.35 -27.68
N ALA A 3 -15.45 -12.09 -28.78
CA ALA A 3 -14.29 -12.31 -29.64
C ALA A 3 -13.80 -11.02 -30.35
N GLN A 4 -14.72 -10.11 -30.71
CA GLN A 4 -14.41 -8.85 -31.38
C GLN A 4 -13.58 -7.91 -30.48
N ASP A 5 -13.96 -7.81 -29.20
CA ASP A 5 -13.21 -7.03 -28.21
C ASP A 5 -11.77 -7.53 -28.07
N LEU A 6 -11.60 -8.86 -28.02
CA LEU A 6 -10.27 -9.48 -27.90
C LEU A 6 -9.42 -9.26 -29.14
N GLN A 7 -10.01 -9.33 -30.33
CA GLN A 7 -9.30 -9.02 -31.57
C GLN A 7 -8.82 -7.56 -31.59
N ARG A 8 -9.68 -6.62 -31.15
CA ARG A 8 -9.32 -5.21 -31.02
C ARG A 8 -8.19 -4.99 -30.01
N ILE A 9 -8.20 -5.69 -28.87
CA ILE A 9 -7.13 -5.63 -27.87
C ILE A 9 -5.80 -6.14 -28.44
N ARG A 10 -5.81 -7.30 -29.10
CA ARG A 10 -4.60 -7.89 -29.68
C ARG A 10 -3.98 -6.99 -30.75
N ALA A 11 -4.81 -6.30 -31.52
CA ALA A 11 -4.38 -5.36 -32.55
C ALA A 11 -3.92 -4.00 -31.99
N SER A 12 -4.18 -3.68 -30.71
CA SER A 12 -3.77 -2.40 -30.14
C SER A 12 -2.29 -2.38 -29.78
N GLU A 13 -1.58 -1.35 -30.24
CA GLU A 13 -0.19 -1.08 -29.86
C GLU A 13 -0.07 -0.39 -28.49
N GLY A 14 -1.17 0.12 -27.94
CA GLY A 14 -1.15 0.97 -26.74
C GLY A 14 -0.54 0.25 -25.54
N TRP A 15 -1.12 -0.88 -25.13
CA TRP A 15 -0.58 -1.70 -24.05
C TRP A 15 0.75 -2.37 -24.41
N GLN A 16 1.03 -2.62 -25.68
CA GLN A 16 2.31 -3.19 -26.12
C GLN A 16 3.47 -2.20 -25.90
N ARG A 17 3.20 -0.90 -26.08
CA ARG A 17 4.18 0.19 -25.88
C ARG A 17 4.23 0.70 -24.44
N LEU A 18 3.06 0.94 -23.83
CA LEU A 18 2.93 1.63 -22.55
C LEU A 18 2.62 0.70 -21.39
N ARG A 19 2.52 -0.61 -21.64
CA ARG A 19 2.15 -1.67 -20.69
C ARG A 19 0.70 -1.61 -20.18
N VAL A 20 0.12 -0.43 -20.03
CA VAL A 20 -1.26 -0.27 -19.54
C VAL A 20 -2.04 0.56 -20.53
N GLU A 21 -3.21 0.07 -20.93
CA GLU A 21 -4.13 0.77 -21.83
C GLU A 21 -5.56 0.66 -21.33
N ARG A 22 -6.28 1.79 -21.32
CA ARG A 22 -7.73 1.80 -21.08
C ARG A 22 -8.44 1.71 -22.42
N LEU A 23 -9.31 0.72 -22.58
CA LEU A 23 -10.18 0.58 -23.75
C LEU A 23 -11.62 0.83 -23.33
N ARG A 24 -12.30 1.67 -24.11
CA ARG A 24 -13.69 2.07 -23.89
C ARG A 24 -14.63 1.38 -24.86
N GLY A 25 -15.88 1.21 -24.41
CA GLY A 25 -16.97 0.69 -25.25
C GLY A 25 -16.80 -0.78 -25.65
N THR A 26 -16.28 -1.62 -24.74
CA THR A 26 -16.27 -3.08 -24.95
C THR A 26 -17.59 -3.70 -24.50
N SER A 27 -17.86 -4.95 -24.87
CA SER A 27 -19.04 -5.69 -24.40
C SER A 27 -19.12 -5.84 -22.87
N ALA A 28 -18.00 -5.64 -22.15
CA ALA A 28 -17.94 -5.70 -20.69
C ALA A 28 -17.90 -4.31 -20.01
N GLY A 29 -18.11 -3.23 -20.78
CA GLY A 29 -17.91 -1.84 -20.35
C GLY A 29 -16.48 -1.36 -20.59
N ASP A 30 -16.02 -0.40 -19.78
CA ASP A 30 -14.64 0.07 -19.84
C ASP A 30 -13.68 -0.94 -19.17
N VAL A 31 -12.57 -1.20 -19.84
CA VAL A 31 -11.57 -2.19 -19.40
C VAL A 31 -10.17 -1.60 -19.41
N VAL A 32 -9.30 -2.20 -18.61
CA VAL A 32 -7.87 -1.91 -18.58
C VAL A 32 -7.13 -3.17 -19.02
N VAL A 33 -6.31 -3.04 -20.05
CA VAL A 33 -5.37 -4.07 -20.51
C VAL A 33 -4.03 -3.81 -19.82
N LYS A 34 -3.49 -4.83 -19.15
CA LYS A 34 -2.19 -4.79 -18.50
C LYS A 34 -1.26 -5.84 -19.11
N GLY A 35 -0.24 -5.35 -19.80
CA GLY A 35 0.83 -6.14 -20.40
C GLY A 35 1.83 -6.64 -19.37
N ALA A 36 2.51 -7.73 -19.72
CA ALA A 36 3.50 -8.38 -18.89
C ALA A 36 4.69 -7.45 -18.62
N GLN A 37 5.14 -7.41 -17.38
CA GLN A 37 6.26 -6.56 -16.98
C GLN A 37 7.58 -7.18 -17.43
N ARG A 38 8.51 -6.36 -17.93
CA ARG A 38 9.88 -6.81 -18.17
C ARG A 38 10.54 -7.14 -16.83
N ALA A 39 11.33 -8.21 -16.79
CA ALA A 39 12.05 -8.61 -15.59
C ALA A 39 12.96 -7.46 -15.11
N GLY A 40 12.89 -7.14 -13.80
CA GLY A 40 13.74 -6.13 -13.20
C GLY A 40 15.22 -6.53 -13.19
N GLY A 41 16.11 -5.55 -13.24
CA GLY A 41 17.57 -5.79 -13.21
C GLY A 41 18.03 -6.39 -11.87
N ARG A 42 18.68 -7.56 -11.93
CA ARG A 42 19.17 -8.31 -10.76
C ARG A 42 20.14 -7.51 -9.89
N GLY A 43 20.99 -6.66 -10.47
CA GLY A 43 21.97 -5.86 -9.72
C GLY A 43 21.33 -4.82 -8.79
N ARG A 44 20.31 -4.08 -9.26
CA ARG A 44 19.58 -3.12 -8.42
C ARG A 44 18.80 -3.82 -7.30
N TRP A 45 18.25 -5.00 -7.59
CA TRP A 45 17.60 -5.81 -6.57
C TRP A 45 18.57 -6.25 -5.46
N LEU A 46 19.73 -6.80 -5.82
CA LEU A 46 20.77 -7.21 -4.87
C LEU A 46 21.19 -6.05 -3.95
N LEU A 47 21.39 -4.86 -4.52
CA LEU A 47 21.76 -3.67 -3.75
C LEU A 47 20.69 -3.28 -2.73
N LEU A 48 19.42 -3.18 -3.14
CA LEU A 48 18.31 -2.81 -2.25
C LEU A 48 18.07 -3.89 -1.18
N TRP A 49 18.19 -5.16 -1.56
CA TRP A 49 18.09 -6.28 -0.63
C TRP A 49 19.21 -6.24 0.42
N ALA A 50 20.46 -6.00 0.00
CA ALA A 50 21.61 -5.92 0.90
C ALA A 50 21.47 -4.77 1.90
N VAL A 51 21.04 -3.58 1.44
CA VAL A 51 20.78 -2.42 2.32
C VAL A 51 19.67 -2.74 3.32
N ALA A 52 18.55 -3.34 2.89
CA ALA A 52 17.47 -3.73 3.79
C ALA A 52 17.89 -4.82 4.79
N ALA A 53 18.74 -5.77 4.36
CA ALA A 53 19.28 -6.82 5.21
C ALA A 53 20.23 -6.26 6.28
N LEU A 54 21.18 -5.39 5.89
CA LEU A 54 22.13 -4.74 6.79
C LEU A 54 21.44 -3.81 7.79
N ALA A 55 20.39 -3.10 7.36
CA ALA A 55 19.60 -2.25 8.25
C ALA A 55 18.65 -3.03 9.18
N GLY A 56 18.57 -4.37 9.06
CA GLY A 56 17.61 -5.19 9.80
C GLY A 56 16.15 -4.87 9.46
N LEU A 57 15.89 -4.23 8.33
CA LEU A 57 14.56 -3.80 7.87
C LEU A 57 13.94 -4.91 7.02
N LYS A 58 13.67 -6.07 7.65
CA LYS A 58 13.06 -7.23 6.97
C LYS A 58 11.77 -6.87 6.20
N PRO A 59 10.86 -6.02 6.72
CA PRO A 59 9.67 -5.59 5.97
C PRO A 59 9.97 -4.78 4.70
N LEU A 60 11.18 -4.26 4.53
CA LEU A 60 11.57 -3.49 3.33
C LEU A 60 12.35 -4.32 2.31
N ARG A 61 12.48 -5.64 2.51
CA ARG A 61 13.14 -6.51 1.55
C ARG A 61 12.30 -6.66 0.27
N SER A 62 12.93 -6.41 -0.87
CA SER A 62 12.32 -6.62 -2.18
C SER A 62 12.35 -8.09 -2.58
N ALA A 63 11.27 -8.58 -3.20
CA ALA A 63 11.23 -9.90 -3.80
C ALA A 63 12.22 -10.03 -4.97
N PRO A 64 12.79 -11.22 -5.22
CA PRO A 64 13.68 -11.45 -6.36
C PRO A 64 12.96 -11.21 -7.70
N PRO A 65 13.66 -10.72 -8.75
CA PRO A 65 13.05 -10.50 -10.05
C PRO A 65 12.51 -11.81 -10.65
N ARG A 66 11.30 -11.76 -11.19
CA ARG A 66 10.65 -12.89 -11.90
C ARG A 66 10.66 -12.68 -13.41
N SER A 67 10.45 -13.75 -14.16
CA SER A 67 10.14 -13.66 -15.59
C SER A 67 8.78 -12.98 -15.79
N ALA A 68 8.58 -12.36 -16.94
CA ALA A 68 7.36 -11.62 -17.27
C ALA A 68 6.08 -12.47 -17.08
N ALA A 69 6.12 -13.73 -17.53
CA ALA A 69 5.03 -14.68 -17.38
C ALA A 69 4.73 -15.00 -15.90
N ARG A 70 5.76 -15.18 -15.07
CA ARG A 70 5.57 -15.44 -13.63
C ARG A 70 5.05 -14.23 -12.87
N THR A 71 5.48 -13.01 -13.24
CA THR A 71 4.93 -11.77 -12.67
C THR A 71 3.45 -11.62 -13.01
N GLN A 72 3.08 -11.86 -14.28
CA GLN A 72 1.68 -11.81 -14.70
C GLN A 72 0.82 -12.85 -13.97
N ALA A 73 1.30 -14.11 -13.88
CA ALA A 73 0.59 -15.17 -13.18
C ALA A 73 0.35 -14.82 -11.69
N HIS A 74 1.39 -14.31 -11.02
CA HIS A 74 1.30 -13.87 -9.62
C HIS A 74 0.28 -12.74 -9.44
N GLU A 75 0.31 -11.72 -10.31
CA GLU A 75 -0.63 -10.60 -10.20
C GLU A 75 -2.09 -11.06 -10.37
N ILE A 76 -2.36 -11.98 -11.31
CA ILE A 76 -3.68 -12.56 -11.52
C ILE A 76 -4.12 -13.39 -10.30
N GLU A 77 -3.21 -14.18 -9.73
CA GLU A 77 -3.47 -14.97 -8.52
C GLU A 77 -3.79 -14.06 -7.32
N ARG A 78 -3.05 -12.96 -7.14
CA ARG A 78 -3.34 -11.96 -6.10
C ARG A 78 -4.70 -11.32 -6.28
N LEU A 79 -5.05 -10.88 -7.49
CA LEU A 79 -6.37 -10.33 -7.79
C LEU A 79 -7.49 -11.32 -7.43
N ARG A 80 -7.35 -12.58 -7.83
CA ARG A 80 -8.34 -13.63 -7.53
C ARG A 80 -8.44 -13.92 -6.04
N SER A 81 -7.30 -14.05 -5.35
CA SER A 81 -7.26 -14.34 -3.90
C SER A 81 -7.87 -13.20 -3.09
N LEU A 82 -7.58 -11.94 -3.44
CA LEU A 82 -8.15 -10.78 -2.79
C LEU A 82 -9.67 -10.67 -3.04
N ALA A 83 -10.11 -10.90 -4.28
CA ALA A 83 -11.53 -10.91 -4.60
C ALA A 83 -12.29 -12.02 -3.84
N GLN A 84 -11.72 -13.23 -3.75
CA GLN A 84 -12.29 -14.34 -2.97
C GLN A 84 -12.36 -14.03 -1.47
N ALA A 85 -11.38 -13.27 -0.95
CA ALA A 85 -11.38 -12.77 0.41
C ALA A 85 -12.34 -11.58 0.64
N GLY A 86 -13.15 -11.20 -0.35
CA GLY A 86 -14.10 -10.08 -0.26
C GLY A 86 -13.47 -8.69 -0.35
N ILE A 87 -12.18 -8.60 -0.70
CA ILE A 87 -11.48 -7.33 -0.85
C ILE A 87 -11.83 -6.71 -2.22
N ALA A 88 -12.16 -5.43 -2.20
CA ALA A 88 -12.46 -4.67 -3.41
C ALA A 88 -11.22 -4.51 -4.30
N VAL A 89 -11.20 -5.25 -5.41
CA VAL A 89 -10.16 -5.23 -6.45
C VAL A 89 -10.80 -5.31 -7.84
N PRO A 90 -10.10 -4.90 -8.93
CA PRO A 90 -10.60 -5.06 -10.29
C PRO A 90 -10.88 -6.52 -10.64
N ALA A 91 -12.06 -6.79 -11.20
CA ALA A 91 -12.37 -8.13 -11.71
C ALA A 91 -11.52 -8.45 -12.94
N VAL A 92 -10.82 -9.60 -12.92
CA VAL A 92 -10.11 -10.13 -14.09
C VAL A 92 -11.13 -10.67 -15.09
N LEU A 93 -11.15 -10.10 -16.30
CA LEU A 93 -12.11 -10.43 -17.35
C LEU A 93 -11.54 -11.40 -18.39
N HIS A 94 -10.23 -11.32 -18.64
CA HIS A 94 -9.54 -12.17 -19.61
C HIS A 94 -8.05 -12.32 -19.26
N VAL A 95 -7.46 -13.45 -19.62
CA VAL A 95 -6.02 -13.73 -19.41
C VAL A 95 -5.48 -14.39 -20.68
N GLU A 96 -4.38 -13.85 -21.19
CA GLU A 96 -3.67 -14.37 -22.36
C GLU A 96 -2.15 -14.31 -22.11
N PRO A 97 -1.30 -15.11 -22.79
CA PRO A 97 0.14 -14.91 -22.69
C PRO A 97 0.53 -13.47 -23.06
N GLY A 98 1.22 -12.78 -22.15
CA GLY A 98 1.75 -11.44 -22.37
C GLY A 98 0.83 -10.29 -21.94
N PHE A 99 -0.46 -10.52 -21.68
CA PHE A 99 -1.35 -9.51 -21.09
C PHE A 99 -2.56 -10.13 -20.37
N PHE A 100 -3.19 -9.36 -19.51
CA PHE A 100 -4.52 -9.68 -19.00
C PHE A 100 -5.41 -8.45 -19.02
N VAL A 101 -6.72 -8.67 -18.96
CA VAL A 101 -7.73 -7.62 -19.01
C VAL A 101 -8.49 -7.62 -17.71
N MET A 102 -8.65 -6.44 -17.12
CA MET A 102 -9.43 -6.22 -15.91
C MET A 102 -10.47 -5.14 -16.13
N ARG A 103 -11.54 -5.18 -15.34
CA ARG A 103 -12.57 -4.14 -15.32
C ARG A 103 -11.94 -2.80 -14.94
N HIS A 104 -12.29 -1.73 -15.64
CA HIS A 104 -11.88 -0.39 -15.23
C HIS A 104 -12.58 0.02 -13.93
N CYS A 105 -11.81 0.58 -12.99
CA CYS A 105 -12.35 1.16 -11.76
C CYS A 105 -12.61 2.64 -11.98
N GLU A 106 -13.88 3.03 -11.91
CA GLU A 106 -14.29 4.43 -11.95
C GLU A 106 -13.92 5.14 -10.65
N GLY A 107 -13.70 6.45 -10.74
CA GLY A 107 -13.41 7.28 -9.57
C GLY A 107 -12.05 7.96 -9.61
N GLN A 108 -11.62 8.46 -8.45
CA GLN A 108 -10.40 9.26 -8.32
C GLN A 108 -9.34 8.51 -7.52
N ARG A 109 -8.06 8.66 -7.88
CA ARG A 109 -6.99 8.03 -7.10
C ARG A 109 -6.90 8.64 -5.71
N LEU A 110 -6.63 7.81 -4.72
CA LEU A 110 -6.56 8.24 -3.32
C LEU A 110 -5.44 9.27 -3.10
N ASP A 111 -4.29 9.18 -3.77
CA ASP A 111 -3.24 10.21 -3.68
C ASP A 111 -3.72 11.61 -4.11
N GLN A 112 -4.64 11.69 -5.07
CA GLN A 112 -5.24 12.94 -5.51
C GLN A 112 -6.32 13.42 -4.54
N LEU A 113 -7.13 12.50 -3.98
CA LEU A 113 -8.12 12.83 -2.96
C LEU A 113 -7.46 13.37 -1.69
N LEU A 114 -6.32 12.79 -1.29
CA LEU A 114 -5.56 13.24 -0.13
C LEU A 114 -4.92 14.62 -0.35
N ALA A 115 -4.62 14.99 -1.59
CA ALA A 115 -3.94 16.25 -1.91
C ALA A 115 -4.76 17.51 -1.55
N ALA A 116 -6.08 17.39 -1.38
CA ALA A 116 -6.95 18.47 -0.92
C ALA A 116 -6.64 18.92 0.53
N ALA A 117 -6.10 18.01 1.35
CA ALA A 117 -5.68 18.28 2.73
C ALA A 117 -6.76 18.95 3.60
N ASP A 118 -8.01 18.50 3.46
CA ASP A 118 -9.19 18.92 4.22
C ASP A 118 -9.79 17.76 5.03
N GLU A 119 -10.96 17.96 5.64
CA GLU A 119 -11.70 16.94 6.38
C GLU A 119 -12.02 15.72 5.51
N ARG A 120 -12.32 15.93 4.22
CA ARG A 120 -12.62 14.85 3.28
C ARG A 120 -11.38 14.00 2.98
N ALA A 121 -10.22 14.64 2.84
CA ALA A 121 -8.93 13.94 2.73
C ALA A 121 -8.66 13.08 3.96
N LEU A 122 -8.94 13.59 5.17
CA LEU A 122 -8.81 12.81 6.41
C LEU A 122 -9.75 11.59 6.43
N GLN A 123 -11.00 11.74 5.98
CA GLN A 123 -11.94 10.63 5.89
C GLN A 123 -11.52 9.57 4.86
N TRP A 124 -10.92 9.97 3.74
CA TRP A 124 -10.36 9.04 2.76
C TRP A 124 -9.11 8.33 3.28
N TRP A 125 -8.28 9.04 4.05
CA TRP A 125 -7.15 8.43 4.72
C TRP A 125 -7.59 7.37 5.73
N GLN A 126 -8.61 7.67 6.53
CA GLN A 126 -9.21 6.73 7.48
C GLN A 126 -9.73 5.46 6.77
N ARG A 127 -10.44 5.61 5.64
CA ARG A 127 -10.88 4.47 4.82
C ARG A 127 -9.73 3.60 4.33
N GLY A 128 -8.57 4.19 4.02
CA GLY A 128 -7.39 3.42 3.64
C GLY A 128 -6.84 2.59 4.80
N LEU A 129 -6.84 3.13 6.03
CA LEU A 129 -6.48 2.35 7.22
C LEU A 129 -7.45 1.17 7.41
N GLU A 130 -8.75 1.41 7.30
CA GLU A 130 -9.79 0.39 7.45
C GLU A 130 -9.68 -0.69 6.38
N MET A 131 -9.37 -0.32 5.13
CA MET A 131 -9.11 -1.27 4.06
C MET A 131 -7.90 -2.15 4.36
N LEU A 132 -6.79 -1.58 4.85
CA LEU A 132 -5.62 -2.37 5.23
C LEU A 132 -5.94 -3.38 6.33
N LEU A 133 -6.64 -2.92 7.37
CA LEU A 133 -7.07 -3.81 8.45
C LEU A 133 -7.96 -4.94 7.91
N ALA A 134 -8.94 -4.64 7.05
CA ALA A 134 -9.82 -5.65 6.46
C ALA A 134 -9.03 -6.69 5.64
N VAL A 135 -8.05 -6.25 4.83
CA VAL A 135 -7.15 -7.13 4.09
C VAL A 135 -6.37 -8.02 5.06
N HIS A 136 -5.83 -7.46 6.13
CA HIS A 136 -4.99 -8.21 7.07
C HIS A 136 -5.78 -9.22 7.89
N LEU A 137 -6.98 -8.87 8.34
CA LEU A 137 -7.90 -9.76 9.04
C LEU A 137 -8.35 -10.94 8.16
N ALA A 138 -8.42 -10.74 6.84
CA ALA A 138 -8.67 -11.81 5.87
C ALA A 138 -7.42 -12.68 5.58
N GLY A 139 -6.32 -12.52 6.33
CA GLY A 139 -5.07 -13.24 6.12
C GLY A 139 -4.33 -12.84 4.84
N GLN A 140 -4.66 -11.68 4.27
CA GLN A 140 -4.09 -11.18 3.02
C GLN A 140 -3.10 -10.01 3.28
N TYR A 141 -2.45 -9.58 2.21
CA TYR A 141 -1.59 -8.40 2.15
C TYR A 141 -1.72 -7.75 0.75
N LEU A 142 -1.30 -6.49 0.58
CA LEU A 142 -1.29 -5.77 -0.70
C LEU A 142 0.13 -5.67 -1.29
N GLY A 143 1.16 -5.57 -0.45
CA GLY A 143 2.58 -5.47 -0.81
C GLY A 143 3.00 -4.07 -1.25
N GLN A 144 2.19 -3.42 -2.09
CA GLN A 144 2.35 -2.03 -2.53
C GLN A 144 1.15 -1.16 -2.13
N ALA A 145 0.84 -1.12 -0.83
CA ALA A 145 -0.21 -0.29 -0.24
C ALA A 145 0.06 1.23 -0.31
N PHE A 146 0.47 1.76 -1.45
CA PHE A 146 0.66 3.19 -1.66
C PHE A 146 -0.68 3.86 -1.99
N ALA A 147 -0.90 5.09 -1.51
CA ALA A 147 -2.13 5.85 -1.80
C ALA A 147 -2.46 5.94 -3.31
N ARG A 148 -1.46 6.01 -4.19
CA ARG A 148 -1.66 6.03 -5.65
C ARG A 148 -2.25 4.74 -6.24
N ASN A 149 -2.15 3.64 -5.50
CA ASN A 149 -2.63 2.31 -5.88
C ASN A 149 -4.05 2.03 -5.36
N PHE A 150 -4.77 3.05 -4.88
CA PHE A 150 -6.18 2.94 -4.54
C PHE A 150 -7.04 3.91 -5.34
N ILE A 151 -8.24 3.48 -5.72
CA ILE A 151 -9.28 4.30 -6.34
C ILE A 151 -10.43 4.47 -5.35
N GLY A 152 -10.80 5.72 -5.06
CA GLY A 152 -12.04 6.03 -4.37
C GLY A 152 -13.22 5.96 -5.34
N GLN A 153 -14.11 5.01 -5.12
CA GLN A 153 -15.32 4.79 -5.91
C GLN A 153 -16.54 4.83 -4.99
N GLY A 154 -17.36 5.87 -5.11
CA GLY A 154 -18.42 6.13 -4.14
C GLY A 154 -17.83 6.36 -2.73
N ASP A 155 -18.22 5.52 -1.77
CA ASP A 155 -17.74 5.53 -0.39
C ASP A 155 -16.67 4.46 -0.09
N ARG A 156 -16.23 3.70 -1.11
CA ARG A 156 -15.29 2.57 -0.99
C ARG A 156 -13.95 2.86 -1.65
N LEU A 157 -12.94 2.11 -1.23
CA LEU A 157 -11.64 2.03 -1.91
C LEU A 157 -11.53 0.72 -2.68
N VAL A 158 -10.95 0.80 -3.87
CA VAL A 158 -10.56 -0.36 -4.69
C VAL A 158 -9.04 -0.37 -4.78
N ALA A 159 -8.41 -1.47 -4.37
CA ALA A 159 -6.96 -1.63 -4.45
C ALA A 159 -6.55 -2.12 -5.83
N LEU A 160 -5.46 -1.55 -6.33
CA LEU A 160 -4.86 -1.83 -7.62
C LEU A 160 -3.43 -2.33 -7.43
N ASP A 161 -2.90 -2.92 -8.49
CA ASP A 161 -1.47 -3.15 -8.70
C ASP A 161 -0.82 -4.13 -7.69
N PHE A 162 -0.80 -5.41 -8.05
CA PHE A 162 -0.39 -6.52 -7.18
C PHE A 162 0.86 -7.25 -7.69
N GLU A 163 1.84 -6.48 -8.16
CA GLU A 163 3.05 -7.01 -8.80
C GLU A 163 4.06 -7.60 -7.79
N ASP A 164 4.03 -7.12 -6.55
CA ASP A 164 4.99 -7.54 -5.54
C ASP A 164 4.59 -8.85 -4.85
N ASP A 165 5.60 -9.62 -4.46
CA ASP A 165 5.43 -10.84 -3.68
C ASP A 165 6.33 -10.81 -2.44
N PRO A 166 5.94 -10.01 -1.43
CA PRO A 166 6.60 -9.98 -0.13
C PRO A 166 6.81 -11.37 0.46
N LEU A 167 5.88 -12.31 0.30
CA LEU A 167 5.96 -13.62 0.95
C LEU A 167 7.14 -14.48 0.47
N ALA A 168 7.69 -14.18 -0.72
CA ALA A 168 8.93 -14.79 -1.18
C ALA A 168 10.16 -14.40 -0.32
N ALA A 169 10.08 -13.34 0.47
CA ALA A 169 11.21 -12.80 1.24
C ALA A 169 10.91 -12.53 2.73
N MET A 170 9.65 -12.57 3.14
CA MET A 170 9.22 -12.26 4.51
C MET A 170 7.94 -13.01 4.91
N SER A 171 7.68 -13.10 6.21
CA SER A 171 6.44 -13.70 6.74
C SER A 171 5.21 -12.80 6.48
N LEU A 172 4.01 -13.36 6.57
CA LEU A 172 2.77 -12.60 6.43
C LEU A 172 2.69 -11.38 7.37
N PRO A 173 2.97 -11.49 8.69
CA PRO A 173 2.96 -10.31 9.56
C PRO A 173 3.95 -9.21 9.15
N GLN A 174 5.08 -9.59 8.55
CA GLN A 174 6.06 -8.63 8.02
C GLN A 174 5.56 -7.96 6.74
N ALA A 175 4.88 -8.70 5.86
CA ALA A 175 4.24 -8.15 4.66
C ALA A 175 3.11 -7.17 5.03
N GLN A 176 2.30 -7.51 6.03
CA GLN A 176 1.22 -6.65 6.53
C GLN A 176 1.77 -5.39 7.24
N ALA A 177 2.86 -5.53 8.01
CA ALA A 177 3.56 -4.37 8.57
C ALA A 177 4.17 -3.46 7.48
N ARG A 178 4.63 -4.05 6.37
CA ARG A 178 5.10 -3.31 5.19
C ARG A 178 3.97 -2.50 4.55
N ASP A 179 2.77 -3.04 4.47
CA ASP A 179 1.60 -2.32 3.92
C ASP A 179 1.29 -1.07 4.75
N TRP A 180 1.27 -1.20 6.08
CA TRP A 180 1.15 -0.05 6.98
C TRP A 180 2.22 1.01 6.70
N MET A 181 3.49 0.61 6.61
CA MET A 181 4.59 1.55 6.33
C MET A 181 4.48 2.22 4.96
N ALA A 182 4.12 1.47 3.91
CA ALA A 182 3.92 2.00 2.56
C ALA A 182 2.77 3.03 2.51
N TYR A 183 1.67 2.74 3.21
CA TYR A 183 0.51 3.61 3.26
C TYR A 183 0.79 4.90 4.03
N LEU A 184 1.39 4.79 5.22
CA LEU A 184 1.79 5.95 6.01
C LEU A 184 2.80 6.82 5.26
N HIS A 185 3.79 6.21 4.61
CA HIS A 185 4.79 6.95 3.83
C HIS A 185 4.18 7.69 2.63
N SER A 186 3.36 7.01 1.84
CA SER A 186 2.77 7.62 0.63
C SER A 186 1.71 8.68 0.93
N SER A 187 1.07 8.63 2.10
CA SER A 187 0.11 9.64 2.55
C SER A 187 0.76 10.81 3.32
N ALA A 188 1.96 10.63 3.89
CA ALA A 188 2.54 11.59 4.83
C ALA A 188 2.66 13.02 4.29
N ARG A 189 2.93 13.20 2.98
CA ARG A 189 3.00 14.54 2.36
C ARG A 189 1.68 15.29 2.47
N ALA A 190 0.58 14.61 2.15
CA ALA A 190 -0.76 15.18 2.22
C ALA A 190 -1.17 15.43 3.67
N LEU A 191 -0.88 14.47 4.57
CA LEU A 191 -1.19 14.60 5.99
C LEU A 191 -0.45 15.77 6.65
N ARG A 192 0.79 16.06 6.24
CA ARG A 192 1.56 17.23 6.69
C ARG A 192 0.97 18.57 6.20
N ALA A 193 0.11 18.55 5.18
CA ALA A 193 -0.55 19.75 4.68
C ALA A 193 -1.90 19.99 5.38
N LEU A 194 -2.42 19.04 6.15
CA LEU A 194 -3.68 19.20 6.89
C LEU A 194 -3.60 20.36 7.89
N PRO A 195 -4.71 21.08 8.14
CA PRO A 195 -4.85 21.99 9.28
C PRO A 195 -4.41 21.33 10.60
N PRO A 196 -3.78 22.07 11.53
CA PRO A 196 -3.30 21.53 12.80
C PRO A 196 -4.37 20.73 13.55
N ALA A 197 -5.60 21.26 13.66
CA ALA A 197 -6.71 20.61 14.34
C ALA A 197 -7.04 19.22 13.80
N LEU A 198 -6.91 18.99 12.48
CA LEU A 198 -7.09 17.66 11.88
C LEU A 198 -5.87 16.77 12.07
N ARG A 199 -4.68 17.35 11.91
CA ARG A 199 -3.40 16.65 12.00
C ARG A 199 -3.17 16.04 13.38
N ASP A 200 -3.60 16.73 14.43
CA ASP A 200 -3.47 16.26 15.82
C ASP A 200 -4.32 15.02 16.09
N THR A 201 -5.34 14.74 15.26
CA THR A 201 -6.18 13.53 15.38
C THR A 201 -5.54 12.27 14.78
N LEU A 202 -4.52 12.41 13.93
CA LEU A 202 -3.95 11.29 13.16
C LEU A 202 -3.42 10.14 14.05
N PRO A 203 -2.65 10.40 15.13
CA PRO A 203 -2.15 9.31 15.98
C PRO A 203 -3.28 8.54 16.67
N GLY A 204 -4.33 9.23 17.11
CA GLY A 204 -5.49 8.61 17.75
C GLY A 204 -6.26 7.70 16.79
N ARG A 205 -6.49 8.17 15.56
CA ARG A 205 -7.14 7.40 14.49
C ARG A 205 -6.35 6.15 14.11
N LEU A 206 -5.05 6.30 13.85
CA LEU A 206 -4.19 5.17 13.54
C LEU A 206 -4.16 4.14 14.69
N ARG A 207 -4.05 4.61 15.93
CA ARG A 207 -4.05 3.75 17.11
C ARG A 207 -5.36 2.97 17.26
N ALA A 208 -6.51 3.61 17.01
CA ALA A 208 -7.81 2.96 17.08
C ALA A 208 -7.94 1.80 16.07
N VAL A 209 -7.41 1.97 14.86
CA VAL A 209 -7.38 0.90 13.84
C VAL A 209 -6.37 -0.18 14.22
N LEU A 210 -5.14 0.19 14.60
CA LEU A 210 -4.11 -0.77 15.01
C LEU A 210 -4.49 -1.58 16.26
N ALA A 211 -5.38 -1.08 17.12
CA ALA A 211 -5.89 -1.85 18.25
C ALA A 211 -6.61 -3.14 17.84
N GLN A 212 -7.21 -3.15 16.64
CA GLN A 212 -7.91 -4.30 16.07
C GLN A 212 -7.00 -5.23 15.25
N GLU A 213 -5.78 -4.78 14.97
CA GLU A 213 -4.78 -5.55 14.20
C GLU A 213 -4.23 -6.73 15.02
N SER A 214 -3.56 -7.69 14.38
CA SER A 214 -2.89 -8.76 15.12
C SER A 214 -1.70 -8.25 15.94
N ALA A 215 -1.42 -8.90 17.08
CA ALA A 215 -0.27 -8.56 17.92
C ALA A 215 1.06 -8.73 17.17
N ALA A 216 1.16 -9.73 16.29
CA ALA A 216 2.34 -9.98 15.48
C ALA A 216 2.63 -8.81 14.52
N VAL A 217 1.61 -8.31 13.81
CA VAL A 217 1.75 -7.17 12.88
C VAL A 217 2.11 -5.89 13.64
N ARG A 218 1.43 -5.62 14.77
CA ARG A 218 1.79 -4.48 15.63
C ARG A 218 3.25 -4.53 16.09
N ALA A 219 3.73 -5.70 16.48
CA ALA A 219 5.11 -5.88 16.93
C ALA A 219 6.12 -5.63 15.79
N GLU A 220 5.82 -6.11 14.57
CA GLU A 220 6.66 -5.84 13.38
C GLU A 220 6.65 -4.36 12.98
N LEU A 221 5.48 -3.71 13.01
CA LEU A 221 5.38 -2.26 12.74
C LEU A 221 6.17 -1.44 13.77
N ALA A 222 6.01 -1.74 15.06
CA ALA A 222 6.77 -1.08 16.14
C ALA A 222 8.28 -1.28 15.97
N ARG A 223 8.70 -2.48 15.59
CA ARG A 223 10.11 -2.80 15.32
C ARG A 223 10.65 -2.01 14.12
N ALA A 224 9.88 -1.91 13.03
CA ALA A 224 10.23 -1.12 11.86
C ALA A 224 10.35 0.37 12.21
N ALA A 225 9.37 0.94 12.93
CA ALA A 225 9.41 2.33 13.38
C ALA A 225 10.63 2.63 14.26
N ARG A 226 10.94 1.76 15.24
CA ARG A 226 12.15 1.91 16.09
C ARG A 226 13.44 1.87 15.28
N ARG A 227 13.56 0.94 14.33
CA ARG A 227 14.77 0.85 13.48
C ARG A 227 14.93 2.07 12.57
N LEU A 228 13.82 2.67 12.14
CA LEU A 228 13.82 3.86 11.31
C LEU A 228 13.87 5.16 12.12
N ALA A 229 13.88 5.11 13.46
CA ALA A 229 13.88 6.30 14.30
C ALA A 229 15.09 7.22 14.05
N PHE A 230 16.20 6.69 13.51
CA PHE A 230 17.34 7.52 13.12
C PHE A 230 16.99 8.58 12.07
N VAL A 231 15.95 8.36 11.25
CA VAL A 231 15.47 9.32 10.24
C VAL A 231 15.05 10.64 10.89
N GLN A 232 14.64 10.62 12.16
CA GLN A 232 14.33 11.83 12.93
C GLN A 232 15.55 12.71 13.23
N ARG A 233 16.77 12.16 13.11
CA ARG A 233 18.03 12.92 13.27
C ARG A 233 18.52 13.56 11.98
N LEU A 234 17.90 13.25 10.84
CA LEU A 234 18.27 13.83 9.56
C LEU A 234 17.74 15.25 9.44
N ASP A 235 18.54 16.15 8.91
CA ASP A 235 18.12 17.52 8.68
C ASP A 235 17.17 17.62 7.47
N ALA A 236 15.89 17.85 7.74
CA ALA A 236 14.88 18.07 6.70
C ALA A 236 14.90 19.50 6.13
N GLY A 237 15.67 20.43 6.73
CA GLY A 237 15.78 21.82 6.30
C GLY A 237 14.43 22.48 6.03
N ASP A 238 14.32 23.14 4.88
CA ASP A 238 13.09 23.80 4.42
C ASP A 238 12.00 22.83 3.93
N GLY A 239 12.27 21.52 3.89
CA GLY A 239 11.34 20.49 3.41
C GLY A 239 11.02 20.59 1.91
N ARG A 240 11.84 21.27 1.10
CA ARG A 240 11.67 21.38 -0.37
C ARG A 240 12.68 20.53 -1.13
N GLY A 241 12.53 20.46 -2.45
CA GLY A 241 13.45 19.71 -3.33
C GLY A 241 13.60 18.25 -2.92
N TRP A 242 14.84 17.79 -2.72
CA TRP A 242 15.11 16.43 -2.25
C TRP A 242 14.83 16.25 -0.74
N ARG A 243 14.99 17.31 0.07
CA ARG A 243 14.78 17.28 1.53
C ARG A 243 13.32 17.01 1.92
N ARG A 244 12.37 17.29 1.01
CA ARG A 244 10.97 16.86 1.16
C ARG A 244 10.83 15.37 1.46
N HIS A 245 11.70 14.53 0.89
CA HIS A 245 11.65 13.08 1.07
C HIS A 245 12.06 12.67 2.49
N ILE A 246 13.01 13.41 3.11
CA ILE A 246 13.34 13.25 4.53
C ILE A 246 12.12 13.61 5.37
N ALA A 247 11.51 14.78 5.14
CA ALA A 247 10.34 15.23 5.91
C ALA A 247 9.14 14.27 5.82
N ILE A 248 8.92 13.67 4.65
CA ILE A 248 7.89 12.62 4.44
C ILE A 248 8.24 11.37 5.25
N ALA A 249 9.49 10.91 5.20
CA ALA A 249 9.92 9.73 5.95
C ALA A 249 9.82 9.96 7.47
N GLN A 250 10.23 11.14 7.95
CA GLN A 250 10.11 11.54 9.36
C GLN A 250 8.68 11.49 9.85
N ALA A 251 7.74 12.10 9.11
CA ALA A 251 6.33 12.12 9.47
C ALA A 251 5.72 10.70 9.50
N ALA A 252 6.06 9.85 8.53
CA ALA A 252 5.57 8.47 8.50
C ALA A 252 6.11 7.65 9.68
N VAL A 253 7.41 7.76 9.98
CA VAL A 253 8.06 7.05 11.09
C VAL A 253 7.55 7.56 12.44
N GLN A 254 7.35 8.87 12.59
CA GLN A 254 6.78 9.48 13.80
C GLN A 254 5.37 8.95 14.05
N LEU A 255 4.53 8.93 13.02
CA LEU A 255 3.15 8.49 13.13
C LEU A 255 3.06 6.98 13.46
N ALA A 256 3.87 6.15 12.79
CA ALA A 256 3.97 4.73 13.12
C ALA A 256 4.48 4.49 14.57
N GLY A 257 5.51 5.23 15.00
CA GLY A 257 6.08 5.12 16.34
C GLY A 257 5.08 5.53 17.43
N THR A 258 4.45 6.69 17.29
CA THR A 258 3.46 7.22 18.25
C THR A 258 2.21 6.35 18.38
N ALA A 259 1.77 5.72 17.29
CA ALA A 259 0.61 4.83 17.31
C ALA A 259 0.91 3.43 17.87
N THR A 260 2.17 2.99 17.80
CA THR A 260 2.59 1.66 18.31
C THR A 260 3.25 1.70 19.68
N ASP A 261 3.56 2.89 20.22
CA ASP A 261 4.09 3.02 21.57
C ASP A 261 3.04 2.66 22.62
N THR A 262 3.28 1.54 23.31
CA THR A 262 2.45 1.06 24.40
C THR A 262 2.86 1.61 25.76
N ARG A 263 4.00 2.32 25.88
CA ARG A 263 4.49 2.85 27.17
C ARG A 263 3.57 3.90 27.79
N GLY A 264 2.75 4.56 26.98
CA GLY A 264 1.71 5.48 27.46
C GLY A 264 0.52 4.79 28.15
N ARG A 265 0.39 3.46 28.09
CA ARG A 265 -0.68 2.72 28.79
C ARG A 265 -0.38 2.43 30.26
N GLU A 266 0.88 2.24 30.63
CA GLU A 266 1.26 2.00 32.03
C GLU A 266 1.16 3.27 32.89
N ALA A 267 1.35 4.45 32.29
CA ALA A 267 1.21 5.73 32.98
C ALA A 267 -0.24 6.24 33.11
N ALA A 268 -1.22 5.59 32.46
CA ALA A 268 -2.60 6.06 32.36
C ALA A 268 -3.65 5.10 32.96
N SER A 269 -3.24 4.11 33.76
CA SER A 269 -4.16 3.36 34.64
C SER A 269 -4.07 3.90 36.06
N PRO A 270 -5.03 4.71 36.53
CA PRO A 270 -5.19 4.94 37.95
C PRO A 270 -5.96 3.76 38.56
N ASN A 271 -5.44 3.24 39.66
CA ASN A 271 -6.03 2.27 40.60
C ASN A 271 -5.83 0.77 40.33
N TYR A 272 -4.74 0.25 40.89
CA TYR A 272 -4.79 -1.00 41.65
C TYR A 272 -4.14 -0.75 43.02
N ARG A 273 -4.94 -0.72 44.08
CA ARG A 273 -4.46 -0.85 45.47
C ARG A 273 -4.68 -2.32 45.86
N PRO A 274 -3.65 -3.05 46.32
CA PRO A 274 -3.88 -4.32 46.97
C PRO A 274 -4.43 -4.02 48.37
N GLU A 275 -5.62 -4.52 48.69
CA GLU A 275 -6.05 -4.61 50.08
C GLU A 275 -5.31 -5.75 50.77
N ALA A 276 -5.00 -5.51 52.05
CA ALA A 276 -4.25 -6.35 52.96
C ALA A 276 -5.09 -7.50 53.54
#